data_AF-A0A2D8MXZ6-F1
#
_entry.id   AF-A0A2D8MXZ6-F1
#
_cell.length_a   1.000
_cell.length_b   1.000
_cell.length_c   1.000
_cell.angle_alpha   90.00
_cell.angle_beta   90.00
_cell.angle_gamma   90.00
#
_symmetry.space_group_name_H-M   'P 1'
#
loop_
_entity.id
_entity.type
_entity.pdbx_description
1 polymer ?
#
loop_
_entity_poly.entity_id
_entity_poly.type
_entity_poly.pdbx_seq_one_letter_code
_entity_poly.pdbx_strand_id
1 'polypeptide(L)'
;MLSPLLAAALLATSATGAAEKIDTVRIEQVTSGLPGSTSRQPRSVRQVLWIDGKSRRLRLEQYTAGNDKVLDTLYLLHCGEKKETSIFTLPGGGKKYREYRGDLNENQRNRRVHELEQLRVLKSYSAKERKLAMKKLGLREGGKRDVRIRWNEAADHLGFTCRRLTVTENEIVVIDAVLTNSLPGQGGDSASSYFAMYRRLGVFSEEVLEKIRGVEGIPMKAEITVITELPRYTISVETRLLKSEKMMPSLFELPAGSERILDTPTFSICPICETRGETEKMGRVFTQGGGVIYVDSERCARQLQKKLKTPKKP
;
A
#
# COMPACT_ATOMS: atom_id res chain seq x y z
N MET A 1 54.51 25.82 -31.58
CA MET A 1 53.71 24.72 -32.14
C MET A 1 53.81 23.54 -31.19
N LEU A 2 52.82 23.36 -30.33
CA LEU A 2 52.79 22.32 -29.30
C LEU A 2 52.15 21.05 -29.87
N SER A 3 52.83 19.92 -29.68
CA SER A 3 52.47 18.61 -30.22
C SER A 3 51.07 18.12 -29.80
N PRO A 4 50.30 17.47 -30.69
CA PRO A 4 48.96 16.95 -30.41
C PRO A 4 48.95 15.71 -29.47
N LEU A 5 50.11 15.25 -29.01
CA LEU A 5 50.27 14.07 -28.16
C LEU A 5 50.02 14.31 -26.67
N LEU A 6 49.94 15.57 -26.21
CA LEU A 6 49.56 15.88 -24.81
C LEU A 6 48.05 16.05 -24.59
N ALA A 7 47.24 16.16 -25.65
CA ALA A 7 45.78 16.23 -25.53
C ALA A 7 45.11 14.85 -25.34
N ALA A 8 45.83 13.76 -25.62
CA ALA A 8 45.33 12.40 -25.48
C ALA A 8 45.49 11.80 -24.07
N ALA A 9 46.24 12.45 -23.18
CA ALA A 9 46.41 12.01 -21.78
C ALA A 9 45.40 12.63 -20.80
N LEU A 10 44.56 13.56 -21.25
CA LEU A 10 43.53 14.23 -20.44
C LEU A 10 42.10 13.73 -20.71
N LEU A 11 41.93 12.71 -21.56
CA LEU A 11 40.64 12.07 -21.86
C LEU A 11 40.57 10.60 -21.42
N ALA A 12 41.56 10.14 -20.65
CA ALA A 12 41.60 8.78 -20.09
C ALA A 12 41.34 8.73 -18.57
N THR A 13 40.63 9.72 -18.01
CA THR A 13 39.83 9.50 -16.80
C THR A 13 38.39 9.23 -17.22
N SER A 14 38.20 8.16 -17.99
CA SER A 14 36.94 7.43 -17.93
C SER A 14 36.84 6.95 -16.48
N ALA A 15 36.11 7.72 -15.68
CA ALA A 15 35.65 7.33 -14.38
C ALA A 15 34.79 6.07 -14.52
N THR A 16 35.42 4.90 -14.61
CA THR A 16 34.87 3.67 -14.08
C THR A 16 34.98 3.76 -12.56
N GLY A 17 34.31 4.75 -11.98
CA GLY A 17 33.93 4.70 -10.58
C GLY A 17 32.97 3.53 -10.47
N ALA A 18 33.48 2.34 -10.13
CA ALA A 18 32.65 1.25 -9.69
C ALA A 18 31.81 1.82 -8.54
N ALA A 19 30.53 2.07 -8.79
CA ALA A 19 29.67 2.73 -7.82
C ALA A 19 29.79 1.97 -6.50
N GLU A 20 30.16 2.68 -5.43
CA GLU A 20 30.42 2.07 -4.15
C GLU A 20 29.16 1.31 -3.68
N LYS A 21 29.34 0.05 -3.28
CA LYS A 21 28.22 -0.73 -2.75
C LYS A 21 27.73 -0.09 -1.47
N ILE A 22 26.41 0.06 -1.35
CA ILE A 22 25.75 0.62 -0.19
C ILE A 22 25.31 -0.49 0.77
N ASP A 23 25.27 -0.16 2.06
CA ASP A 23 24.72 -1.05 3.08
C ASP A 23 23.20 -1.10 2.94
N THR A 24 22.68 -2.32 2.86
CA THR A 24 21.24 -2.57 2.72
C THR A 24 20.78 -3.63 3.69
N VAL A 25 19.55 -3.49 4.15
CA VAL A 25 18.87 -4.52 4.94
C VAL A 25 17.99 -5.32 4.00
N ARG A 26 18.18 -6.65 3.96
CA ARG A 26 17.37 -7.59 3.21
C ARG A 26 16.42 -8.31 4.16
N ILE A 27 15.14 -8.28 3.83
CA ILE A 27 14.06 -8.94 4.56
C ILE A 27 13.38 -9.91 3.61
N GLU A 28 13.27 -11.18 4.00
CA GLU A 28 12.40 -12.14 3.32
C GLU A 28 11.21 -12.45 4.22
N GLN A 29 10.01 -12.31 3.68
CA GLN A 29 8.77 -12.51 4.43
C GLN A 29 7.73 -13.29 3.61
N VAL A 30 6.83 -13.96 4.32
CA VAL A 30 5.62 -14.56 3.75
C VAL A 30 4.45 -13.65 4.09
N THR A 31 3.68 -13.28 3.07
CA THR A 31 2.51 -12.41 3.22
C THR A 31 1.26 -13.12 2.73
N SER A 32 0.22 -13.16 3.54
CA SER A 32 -1.07 -13.78 3.21
C SER A 32 -2.23 -12.81 3.44
N GLY A 33 -3.42 -13.17 2.93
CA GLY A 33 -4.62 -12.34 3.07
C GLY A 33 -4.69 -11.15 2.12
N LEU A 34 -3.86 -11.14 1.07
CA LEU A 34 -3.86 -10.08 0.07
C LEU A 34 -5.19 -10.05 -0.73
N PRO A 35 -5.76 -8.86 -0.98
CA PRO A 35 -6.98 -8.71 -1.76
C PRO A 35 -6.79 -9.14 -3.23
N GLY A 36 -7.88 -9.50 -3.91
CA GLY A 36 -7.88 -9.89 -5.32
C GLY A 36 -7.70 -11.39 -5.60
N SER A 37 -7.69 -12.25 -4.57
CA SER A 37 -7.86 -13.70 -4.76
C SER A 37 -9.31 -14.02 -5.10
N THR A 38 -9.56 -14.56 -6.28
CA THR A 38 -10.87 -15.14 -6.65
C THR A 38 -11.08 -16.53 -6.04
N SER A 39 -10.04 -17.12 -5.44
CA SER A 39 -10.09 -18.44 -4.83
C SER A 39 -10.54 -18.37 -3.37
N ARG A 40 -11.17 -19.45 -2.87
CA ARG A 40 -11.56 -19.59 -1.45
C ARG A 40 -10.36 -19.60 -0.49
N GLN A 41 -9.13 -19.72 -1.00
CA GLN A 41 -7.92 -19.68 -0.19
C GLN A 41 -7.29 -18.28 -0.24
N PRO A 42 -6.84 -17.74 0.91
CA PRO A 42 -6.09 -16.50 0.95
C PRO A 42 -4.84 -16.63 0.08
N ARG A 43 -4.63 -15.67 -0.84
CA ARG A 43 -3.38 -15.62 -1.62
C ARG A 43 -2.22 -15.44 -0.64
N SER A 44 -1.23 -16.34 -0.73
CA SER A 44 0.04 -16.23 -0.02
C SER A 44 1.16 -16.00 -1.03
N VAL A 45 2.04 -15.04 -0.72
CA VAL A 45 3.19 -14.68 -1.56
C VAL A 45 4.44 -14.62 -0.71
N ARG A 46 5.58 -14.96 -1.32
CA ARG A 46 6.88 -14.65 -0.75
C ARG A 46 7.27 -13.24 -1.20
N GLN A 47 7.72 -12.43 -0.27
CA GLN A 47 8.18 -11.06 -0.54
C GLN A 47 9.64 -10.93 -0.14
N VAL A 48 10.41 -10.24 -0.98
CA VAL A 48 11.79 -9.87 -0.67
C VAL A 48 11.89 -8.35 -0.70
N LEU A 49 12.34 -7.78 0.41
CA LEU A 49 12.47 -6.35 0.59
C LEU A 49 13.93 -5.99 0.78
N TRP A 50 14.35 -4.92 0.12
CA TRP A 50 15.63 -4.27 0.36
C TRP A 50 15.37 -2.85 0.83
N ILE A 51 16.09 -2.46 1.88
CA ILE A 51 16.00 -1.13 2.47
C ILE A 51 17.40 -0.52 2.46
N ASP A 52 17.49 0.68 1.89
CA ASP A 52 18.69 1.50 1.99
C ASP A 52 18.67 2.25 3.32
N GLY A 53 19.64 1.93 4.20
CA GLY A 53 19.73 2.49 5.55
C GLY A 53 20.01 3.99 5.61
N LYS A 54 20.51 4.60 4.53
CA LYS A 54 20.87 6.02 4.49
C LYS A 54 19.89 6.86 3.67
N SER A 55 19.33 6.30 2.59
CA SER A 55 18.65 7.10 1.56
C SER A 55 17.13 6.97 1.52
N ARG A 56 16.52 6.29 2.50
CA ARG A 56 15.06 6.04 2.57
C ARG A 56 14.47 5.47 1.26
N ARG A 57 15.26 4.62 0.58
CA ARG A 57 14.86 3.89 -0.62
C ARG A 57 14.43 2.48 -0.24
N LEU A 58 13.40 1.97 -0.89
CA LEU A 58 12.98 0.59 -0.74
C LEU A 58 12.69 -0.04 -2.10
N ARG A 59 13.07 -1.32 -2.18
CA ARG A 59 12.67 -2.24 -3.23
C ARG A 59 11.84 -3.36 -2.61
N LEU A 60 10.66 -3.65 -3.14
CA LEU A 60 9.87 -4.82 -2.79
C LEU A 60 9.61 -5.66 -4.04
N GLU A 61 9.98 -6.93 -3.95
CA GLU A 61 9.67 -7.94 -4.96
C GLU A 61 8.68 -8.96 -4.42
N GLN A 62 7.70 -9.33 -5.24
CA GLN A 62 6.69 -10.34 -4.91
C GLN A 62 6.85 -11.58 -5.80
N TYR A 63 6.80 -12.75 -5.16
CA TYR A 63 6.95 -14.07 -5.77
C TYR A 63 5.73 -14.94 -5.43
N THR A 64 5.17 -15.61 -6.44
CA THR A 64 4.07 -16.57 -6.27
C THR A 64 4.63 -17.90 -5.72
N ALA A 65 3.82 -18.65 -4.96
CA ALA A 65 4.26 -19.93 -4.42
C ALA A 65 4.58 -20.95 -5.54
N GLY A 66 5.76 -21.56 -5.48
CA GLY A 66 6.19 -22.62 -6.41
C GLY A 66 6.95 -22.18 -7.66
N ASN A 67 7.22 -20.88 -7.86
CA ASN A 67 8.06 -20.38 -8.95
C ASN A 67 9.05 -19.32 -8.46
N ASP A 68 10.34 -19.49 -8.77
CA ASP A 68 11.41 -18.53 -8.43
C ASP A 68 11.53 -17.32 -9.37
N LYS A 69 10.61 -17.19 -10.33
CA LYS A 69 10.54 -16.01 -11.21
C LYS A 69 9.76 -14.89 -10.53
N VAL A 70 10.31 -13.67 -10.53
CA VAL A 70 9.60 -12.42 -10.17
C VAL A 70 8.43 -12.25 -11.14
N LEU A 71 7.24 -12.68 -10.74
CA LEU A 71 6.09 -12.75 -11.65
C LEU A 71 5.21 -11.51 -11.59
N ASP A 72 4.97 -10.96 -10.40
CA ASP A 72 3.81 -10.08 -10.23
C ASP A 72 4.16 -8.61 -10.32
N THR A 73 4.97 -8.07 -9.42
CA THR A 73 5.23 -6.63 -9.35
C THR A 73 6.49 -6.32 -8.55
N LEU A 74 7.33 -5.45 -9.13
CA LEU A 74 8.41 -4.78 -8.42
C LEU A 74 7.90 -3.39 -7.98
N TYR A 75 8.08 -3.07 -6.71
CA TYR A 75 7.82 -1.74 -6.18
C TYR A 75 9.12 -1.05 -5.83
N LEU A 76 9.29 0.17 -6.34
CA LEU A 76 10.38 1.06 -5.92
C LEU A 76 9.77 2.27 -5.22
N LEU A 77 10.17 2.49 -3.97
CA LEU A 77 9.76 3.64 -3.18
C LEU A 77 10.96 4.56 -2.98
N HIS A 78 10.83 5.80 -3.43
CA HIS A 78 11.83 6.85 -3.19
C HIS A 78 11.22 7.91 -2.27
N CYS A 79 11.67 7.97 -1.02
CA CYS A 79 11.27 9.06 -0.11
C CYS A 79 12.28 10.20 -0.19
N GLY A 80 12.01 11.23 -1.00
CA GLY A 80 12.84 12.43 -1.08
C GLY A 80 12.80 13.29 0.19
N GLU A 81 13.76 14.21 0.33
CA GLU A 81 13.88 15.13 1.48
C GLU A 81 12.68 16.09 1.60
N LYS A 82 12.02 16.44 0.48
CA LYS A 82 10.93 17.44 0.42
C LYS A 82 9.53 16.84 0.24
N LYS A 83 9.15 15.84 1.05
CA LYS A 83 7.81 15.17 1.02
C LYS A 83 7.42 14.49 -0.30
N GLU A 84 8.11 14.77 -1.40
CA GLU A 84 7.97 14.10 -2.68
C GLU A 84 8.34 12.62 -2.51
N THR A 85 7.39 11.78 -2.83
CA THR A 85 7.60 10.34 -2.85
C THR A 85 6.96 9.81 -4.09
N SER A 86 7.76 9.06 -4.82
CA SER A 86 7.33 8.36 -6.00
C SER A 86 7.28 6.88 -5.66
N ILE A 87 6.13 6.28 -5.94
CA ILE A 87 5.98 4.83 -5.94
C ILE A 87 5.98 4.41 -7.40
N PHE A 88 6.95 3.58 -7.77
CA PHE A 88 6.99 2.96 -9.08
C PHE A 88 6.55 1.52 -8.98
N THR A 89 5.60 1.14 -9.83
CA THR A 89 5.06 -0.23 -9.90
C THR A 89 5.43 -0.79 -11.27
N LEU A 90 6.23 -1.86 -11.30
CA LEU A 90 6.71 -2.48 -12.54
C LEU A 90 6.06 -3.86 -12.70
N PRO A 91 4.91 -3.96 -13.39
CA PRO A 91 4.26 -5.24 -13.62
C PRO A 91 5.11 -6.13 -14.55
N GLY A 92 5.15 -7.44 -14.27
CA GLY A 92 5.78 -8.42 -15.16
C GLY A 92 7.30 -8.25 -15.33
N GLY A 93 8.00 -7.69 -14.35
CA GLY A 93 9.47 -7.78 -14.29
C GLY A 93 10.25 -6.67 -15.03
N GLY A 94 9.67 -5.48 -15.22
CA GLY A 94 10.51 -4.27 -15.38
C GLY A 94 10.56 -3.60 -16.75
N LYS A 95 9.86 -4.10 -17.78
CA LYS A 95 9.82 -3.43 -19.10
C LYS A 95 8.97 -2.16 -19.12
N LYS A 96 7.95 -2.09 -18.26
CA LYS A 96 7.04 -0.95 -18.13
C LYS A 96 6.84 -0.61 -16.66
N TYR A 97 6.53 0.65 -16.38
CA TYR A 97 6.27 1.11 -15.01
C TYR A 97 5.07 2.06 -14.93
N ARG A 98 4.31 1.98 -13.83
CA ARG A 98 3.39 3.05 -13.40
C ARG A 98 4.09 3.90 -12.36
N GLU A 99 3.93 5.22 -12.45
CA GLU A 99 4.42 6.17 -11.45
C GLU A 99 3.23 6.77 -10.72
N TYR A 100 3.18 6.54 -9.40
CA TYR A 100 2.22 7.19 -8.52
C TYR A 100 2.93 8.35 -7.81
N ARG A 101 2.52 9.57 -8.13
CA ARG A 101 2.97 10.80 -7.46
C ARG A 101 1.93 11.20 -6.42
N GLY A 102 2.31 11.21 -5.14
CA GLY A 102 1.43 11.61 -4.05
C GLY A 102 1.13 10.49 -3.05
N ASP A 103 0.03 10.63 -2.33
CA ASP A 103 -0.40 9.72 -1.26
C ASP A 103 -1.64 8.94 -1.73
N LEU A 104 -1.61 7.59 -1.64
CA LEU A 104 -2.77 6.72 -1.95
C LEU A 104 -3.89 6.80 -0.88
N ASN A 105 -3.80 7.72 0.09
CA ASN A 105 -4.85 8.03 1.07
C ASN A 105 -6.17 8.57 0.47
N GLU A 106 -6.30 8.76 -0.85
CA GLU A 106 -7.61 9.01 -1.48
C GLU A 106 -8.64 7.94 -1.10
N ASN A 107 -8.21 6.68 -0.96
CA ASN A 107 -9.06 5.57 -0.50
C ASN A 107 -9.65 5.82 0.91
N GLN A 108 -8.89 6.48 1.80
CA GLN A 108 -9.37 6.82 3.15
C GLN A 108 -10.36 7.99 3.14
N ARG A 109 -10.30 8.87 2.13
CA ARG A 109 -11.33 9.90 1.92
C ARG A 109 -12.66 9.26 1.52
N ASN A 110 -12.64 8.31 0.59
CA ASN A 110 -13.83 7.55 0.18
C ASN A 110 -14.42 6.77 1.36
N ARG A 111 -13.58 6.11 2.16
CA ARG A 111 -14.00 5.48 3.43
C ARG A 111 -14.78 6.45 4.31
N ARG A 112 -14.26 7.67 4.54
CA ARG A 112 -14.91 8.66 5.41
C ARG A 112 -16.29 9.04 4.91
N VAL A 113 -16.47 9.22 3.60
CA VAL A 113 -17.78 9.50 3.00
C VAL A 113 -18.75 8.35 3.28
N HIS A 114 -18.30 7.11 3.08
CA HIS A 114 -19.12 5.93 3.35
C HIS A 114 -19.50 5.79 4.83
N GLU A 115 -18.55 6.00 5.76
CA GLU A 115 -18.81 5.96 7.20
C GLU A 115 -19.85 7.01 7.63
N LEU A 116 -19.80 8.22 7.06
CA LEU A 116 -20.79 9.27 7.33
C LEU A 116 -22.18 8.92 6.78
N GLU A 117 -22.25 8.29 5.62
CA GLU A 117 -23.52 7.82 5.05
C GLU A 117 -24.11 6.68 5.90
N GLN A 118 -23.29 5.74 6.35
CA GLN A 118 -23.73 4.71 7.31
C GLN A 118 -24.27 5.33 8.60
N LEU A 119 -23.59 6.33 9.16
CA LEU A 119 -24.07 7.04 10.34
C LEU A 119 -25.41 7.74 10.12
N ARG A 120 -25.69 8.23 8.92
CA ARG A 120 -27.01 8.80 8.57
C ARG A 120 -28.09 7.73 8.54
N VAL A 121 -27.83 6.60 7.89
CA VAL A 121 -28.76 5.47 7.83
C VAL A 121 -29.08 4.94 9.23
N LEU A 122 -28.06 4.84 10.10
CA LEU A 122 -28.24 4.35 11.47
C LEU A 122 -29.10 5.25 12.37
N LYS A 123 -29.44 6.48 11.95
CA LYS A 123 -30.35 7.34 12.73
C LYS A 123 -31.78 6.83 12.75
N SER A 124 -32.20 6.05 11.75
CA SER A 124 -33.56 5.47 11.71
C SER A 124 -33.69 4.18 12.54
N TYR A 125 -32.59 3.68 13.09
CA TYR A 125 -32.56 2.44 13.87
C TYR A 125 -32.92 2.72 15.32
N SER A 126 -33.46 1.74 16.04
CA SER A 126 -33.64 1.87 17.49
C SER A 126 -32.30 2.07 18.19
N ALA A 127 -32.29 2.64 19.39
CA ALA A 127 -31.05 2.89 20.14
C ALA A 127 -30.21 1.61 20.35
N LYS A 128 -30.87 0.47 20.59
CA LYS A 128 -30.22 -0.83 20.78
C LYS A 128 -29.58 -1.33 19.48
N GLU A 129 -30.30 -1.29 18.37
CA GLU A 129 -29.80 -1.74 17.07
C GLU A 129 -28.69 -0.83 16.55
N ARG A 130 -28.86 0.49 16.71
CA ARG A 130 -27.84 1.48 16.37
C ARG A 130 -26.54 1.22 17.12
N LYS A 131 -26.60 1.00 18.43
CA LYS A 131 -25.40 0.70 19.25
C LYS A 131 -24.70 -0.57 18.76
N LEU A 132 -25.45 -1.62 18.46
CA LEU A 132 -24.90 -2.88 17.96
C LEU A 132 -24.27 -2.73 16.57
N ALA A 133 -24.95 -2.04 15.65
CA ALA A 133 -24.47 -1.79 14.31
C ALA A 133 -23.22 -0.90 14.32
N MET A 134 -23.21 0.18 15.10
CA MET A 134 -22.04 1.04 15.27
C MET A 134 -20.84 0.26 15.79
N LYS A 135 -21.02 -0.60 16.80
CA LYS A 135 -19.95 -1.49 17.30
C LYS A 135 -19.43 -2.45 16.22
N LYS A 136 -20.33 -3.10 15.46
CA LYS A 136 -19.96 -4.02 14.38
C LYS A 136 -19.17 -3.31 13.28
N LEU A 137 -19.57 -2.10 12.92
CA LEU A 137 -18.97 -1.29 11.86
C LEU A 137 -17.71 -0.54 12.32
N GLY A 138 -17.45 -0.45 13.62
CA GLY A 138 -16.31 0.31 14.16
C GLY A 138 -16.54 1.81 14.10
N LEU A 139 -17.79 2.24 14.18
CA LEU A 139 -18.19 3.65 14.07
C LEU A 139 -18.42 4.24 15.46
N ARG A 140 -18.03 5.51 15.62
CA ARG A 140 -18.42 6.34 16.78
C ARG A 140 -19.33 7.47 16.36
N GLU A 141 -20.00 8.05 17.35
CA GLU A 141 -20.89 9.20 17.11
C GLU A 141 -20.14 10.36 16.46
N GLY A 142 -20.79 11.00 15.49
CA GLY A 142 -20.20 12.09 14.71
C GLY A 142 -19.02 11.69 13.81
N GLY A 143 -18.75 10.39 13.63
CA GLY A 143 -17.63 9.92 12.81
C GLY A 143 -16.27 10.11 13.48
N LYS A 144 -16.24 10.31 14.80
CA LYS A 144 -14.98 10.45 15.55
C LYS A 144 -14.16 9.16 15.48
N ARG A 145 -12.83 9.31 15.53
CA ARG A 145 -11.88 8.20 15.61
C ARG A 145 -11.11 8.26 16.92
N ASP A 146 -11.10 7.15 17.64
CA ASP A 146 -10.30 6.95 18.84
C ASP A 146 -9.22 5.94 18.50
N VAL A 147 -7.98 6.44 18.44
CA VAL A 147 -6.80 5.64 18.11
C VAL A 147 -5.94 5.49 19.34
N ARG A 148 -5.67 4.24 19.72
CA ARG A 148 -4.83 3.91 20.88
C ARG A 148 -3.67 3.03 20.48
N ILE A 149 -2.52 3.33 21.04
CA ILE A 149 -1.29 2.55 20.91
C ILE A 149 -1.00 1.88 22.25
N ARG A 150 -0.69 0.59 22.23
CA ARG A 150 -0.17 -0.16 23.36
C ARG A 150 1.10 -0.88 22.95
N TRP A 151 2.09 -0.85 23.83
CA TRP A 151 3.29 -1.65 23.73
C TRP A 151 3.27 -2.74 24.79
N ASN A 152 3.63 -3.95 24.40
CA ASN A 152 3.83 -5.07 25.29
C ASN A 152 5.18 -5.73 24.99
N GLU A 153 5.65 -6.55 25.91
CA GLU A 153 6.77 -7.46 25.66
C GLU A 153 6.37 -8.50 24.60
N ALA A 154 7.36 -8.97 23.85
CA ALA A 154 7.21 -10.05 22.89
C ALA A 154 8.39 -11.00 23.04
N ALA A 155 8.18 -12.27 22.69
CA ALA A 155 9.28 -13.22 22.58
C ALA A 155 10.22 -12.80 21.44
N ASP A 156 11.50 -13.12 21.60
CA ASP A 156 12.50 -12.95 20.56
C ASP A 156 12.10 -13.73 19.30
N HIS A 157 12.45 -13.20 18.12
CA HIS A 157 12.16 -13.84 16.84
C HIS A 157 13.39 -13.75 15.93
N LEU A 158 13.79 -14.89 15.36
CA LEU A 158 15.03 -15.00 14.57
C LEU A 158 16.29 -14.49 15.29
N GLY A 159 16.34 -14.61 16.61
CA GLY A 159 17.46 -14.13 17.43
C GLY A 159 17.48 -12.61 17.68
N PHE A 160 16.42 -11.89 17.32
CA PHE A 160 16.27 -10.46 17.59
C PHE A 160 15.32 -10.21 18.75
N THR A 161 15.72 -9.32 19.65
CA THR A 161 14.86 -8.83 20.73
C THR A 161 13.70 -8.03 20.18
N CYS A 162 12.48 -8.40 20.59
CA CYS A 162 11.26 -7.86 20.01
C CYS A 162 10.33 -7.22 21.05
N ARG A 163 9.47 -6.32 20.57
CA ARG A 163 8.34 -5.77 21.33
C ARG A 163 7.08 -5.84 20.48
N ARG A 164 5.92 -6.04 21.11
CA ARG A 164 4.64 -6.06 20.43
C ARG A 164 3.99 -4.68 20.48
N LEU A 165 3.71 -4.14 19.31
CA LEU A 165 2.89 -2.97 19.08
C LEU A 165 1.47 -3.41 18.74
N THR A 166 0.49 -2.89 19.48
CA THR A 166 -0.92 -3.01 19.13
C THR A 166 -1.53 -1.63 18.94
N VAL A 167 -2.10 -1.37 17.76
CA VAL A 167 -2.81 -0.15 17.43
C VAL A 167 -4.28 -0.49 17.21
N THR A 168 -5.14 0.21 17.93
CA THR A 168 -6.59 0.08 17.79
C THR A 168 -7.20 1.36 17.26
N GLU A 169 -8.14 1.24 16.33
CA GLU A 169 -9.02 2.31 15.83
C GLU A 169 -10.45 1.93 16.18
N ASN A 170 -11.12 2.72 17.02
CA ASN A 170 -12.51 2.47 17.46
C ASN A 170 -12.73 1.03 17.97
N GLU A 171 -11.82 0.56 18.83
CA GLU A 171 -11.82 -0.79 19.42
C GLU A 171 -11.47 -1.93 18.45
N ILE A 172 -11.22 -1.63 17.17
CA ILE A 172 -10.74 -2.61 16.19
C ILE A 172 -9.22 -2.57 16.17
N VAL A 173 -8.58 -3.71 16.31
CA VAL A 173 -7.12 -3.84 16.09
C VAL A 173 -6.85 -3.63 14.61
N VAL A 174 -6.11 -2.57 14.28
CA VAL A 174 -5.74 -2.23 12.90
C VAL A 174 -4.29 -2.60 12.59
N ILE A 175 -3.44 -2.63 13.62
CA ILE A 175 -2.06 -3.09 13.56
C ILE A 175 -1.80 -3.94 14.79
N ASP A 176 -1.30 -5.14 14.58
CA ASP A 176 -0.71 -5.97 15.62
C ASP A 176 0.63 -6.48 15.12
N ALA A 177 1.72 -5.91 15.61
CA ALA A 177 3.05 -6.15 15.06
C ALA A 177 4.06 -6.49 16.15
N VAL A 178 4.84 -7.54 15.92
CA VAL A 178 6.05 -7.83 16.68
C VAL A 178 7.21 -7.17 15.93
N LEU A 179 7.84 -6.20 16.58
CA LEU A 179 8.85 -5.33 15.99
C LEU A 179 10.21 -5.56 16.65
N THR A 180 11.28 -5.57 15.85
CA THR A 180 12.65 -5.43 16.34
C THR A 180 13.18 -4.04 16.01
N ASN A 181 13.83 -3.40 16.98
CA ASN A 181 14.56 -2.15 16.75
C ASN A 181 16.04 -2.40 16.39
N SER A 182 16.48 -3.66 16.44
CA SER A 182 17.87 -4.04 16.19
C SER A 182 18.08 -4.38 14.73
N LEU A 183 19.07 -3.75 14.09
CA LEU A 183 19.52 -4.10 12.75
C LEU A 183 20.72 -5.06 12.78
N PRO A 184 20.81 -6.04 11.86
CA PRO A 184 21.96 -6.92 11.77
C PRO A 184 23.24 -6.13 11.47
N GLY A 185 24.32 -6.36 12.23
CA GLY A 185 25.65 -5.81 11.92
C GLY A 185 25.85 -4.31 12.16
N GLN A 186 24.85 -3.62 12.72
CA GLN A 186 24.99 -2.24 13.19
C GLN A 186 24.77 -2.21 14.70
N GLY A 187 25.85 -1.98 15.44
CA GLY A 187 25.80 -1.83 16.90
C GLY A 187 25.06 -0.53 17.26
N GLY A 188 23.75 -0.62 17.44
CA GLY A 188 22.94 0.44 18.08
C GLY A 188 22.17 1.38 17.16
N ASP A 189 22.21 1.22 15.84
CA ASP A 189 21.40 2.06 14.94
C ASP A 189 19.93 1.61 14.94
N SER A 190 19.04 2.52 15.34
CA SER A 190 17.59 2.30 15.35
C SER A 190 17.07 2.14 13.93
N ALA A 191 16.30 1.07 13.69
CA ALA A 191 15.58 0.90 12.44
C ALA A 191 14.61 2.07 12.23
N SER A 192 14.86 2.86 11.16
CA SER A 192 13.97 3.94 10.72
C SER A 192 12.51 3.47 10.60
N SER A 193 11.54 4.34 10.90
CA SER A 193 10.12 4.00 10.94
C SER A 193 9.64 3.29 9.67
N TYR A 194 9.47 1.97 9.76
CA TYR A 194 8.97 1.13 8.68
C TYR A 194 7.47 1.39 8.41
N PHE A 195 6.75 1.94 9.39
CA PHE A 195 5.35 2.35 9.22
C PHE A 195 5.15 3.57 8.32
N ALA A 196 6.18 4.42 8.15
CA ALA A 196 6.15 5.52 7.20
C ALA A 196 5.92 5.06 5.75
N MET A 197 6.19 3.79 5.46
CA MET A 197 5.95 3.16 4.18
C MET A 197 4.48 2.82 3.94
N TYR A 198 3.80 2.29 4.96
CA TYR A 198 2.36 2.04 4.91
C TYR A 198 1.54 3.32 4.86
N ARG A 199 2.11 4.44 5.34
CA ARG A 199 1.49 5.78 5.27
C ARG A 199 0.93 6.11 3.90
N ARG A 200 1.62 5.68 2.84
CA ARG A 200 1.32 6.09 1.47
C ARG A 200 0.62 5.02 0.64
N LEU A 201 0.24 3.90 1.25
CA LEU A 201 -0.51 2.81 0.61
C LEU A 201 -2.03 2.94 0.78
N GLY A 202 -2.52 3.99 1.45
CA GLY A 202 -3.96 4.20 1.65
C GLY A 202 -4.61 3.23 2.64
N VAL A 203 -3.80 2.51 3.42
CA VAL A 203 -4.26 1.41 4.29
C VAL A 203 -4.84 1.90 5.61
N PHE A 204 -4.29 2.98 6.16
CA PHE A 204 -4.61 3.48 7.49
C PHE A 204 -5.20 4.89 7.43
N SER A 205 -6.07 5.21 8.37
CA SER A 205 -6.60 6.55 8.56
C SER A 205 -5.51 7.56 8.94
N GLU A 206 -5.72 8.84 8.62
CA GLU A 206 -4.81 9.93 9.03
C GLU A 206 -4.54 9.92 10.55
N GLU A 207 -5.55 9.60 11.37
CA GLU A 207 -5.39 9.51 12.82
C GLU A 207 -4.46 8.36 13.24
N VAL A 208 -4.56 7.19 12.59
CA VAL A 208 -3.63 6.08 12.80
C VAL A 208 -2.23 6.45 12.33
N LEU A 209 -2.12 7.08 11.15
CA LEU A 209 -0.85 7.52 10.57
C LEU A 209 -0.12 8.54 11.44
N GLU A 210 -0.86 9.45 12.08
CA GLU A 210 -0.29 10.41 13.02
C GLU A 210 0.29 9.71 14.24
N LYS A 211 -0.45 8.73 14.79
CA LYS A 211 -0.04 7.99 15.98
C LYS A 211 1.17 7.10 15.75
N ILE A 212 1.28 6.46 14.59
CA ILE A 212 2.39 5.54 14.28
C ILE A 212 3.62 6.23 13.67
N ARG A 213 3.57 7.55 13.44
CA ARG A 213 4.65 8.31 12.78
C ARG A 213 6.03 8.13 13.44
N GLY A 214 6.08 8.02 14.76
CA GLY A 214 7.31 7.84 15.54
C GLY A 214 7.59 6.40 15.93
N VAL A 215 6.83 5.43 15.40
CA VAL A 215 7.09 4.01 15.68
C VAL A 215 8.27 3.56 14.83
N GLU A 216 9.34 3.19 15.52
CA GLU A 216 10.55 2.60 14.96
C GLU A 216 10.47 1.07 15.00
N GLY A 217 11.30 0.42 14.18
CA GLY A 217 11.41 -1.03 14.15
C GLY A 217 10.95 -1.70 12.84
N ILE A 218 11.51 -2.88 12.59
CA ILE A 218 11.16 -3.77 11.48
C ILE A 218 10.13 -4.80 11.97
N PRO A 219 9.01 -5.01 11.23
CA PRO A 219 8.08 -6.05 11.58
C PRO A 219 8.67 -7.45 11.34
N MET A 220 8.78 -8.20 12.42
CA MET A 220 9.14 -9.62 12.40
C MET A 220 7.89 -10.49 12.19
N LYS A 221 6.76 -10.06 12.76
CA LYS A 221 5.41 -10.57 12.48
C LYS A 221 4.45 -9.40 12.49
N ALA A 222 3.45 -9.38 11.63
CA ALA A 222 2.42 -8.36 11.67
C ALA A 222 1.08 -8.87 11.16
N GLU A 223 0.00 -8.45 11.80
CA GLU A 223 -1.36 -8.47 11.26
C GLU A 223 -1.82 -7.03 11.03
N ILE A 224 -2.23 -6.75 9.81
CA ILE A 224 -2.68 -5.43 9.38
C ILE A 224 -4.10 -5.57 8.88
N THR A 225 -5.06 -4.97 9.60
CA THR A 225 -6.44 -4.93 9.16
C THR A 225 -6.66 -3.69 8.29
N VAL A 226 -6.83 -3.93 6.98
CA VAL A 226 -7.15 -2.91 5.99
C VAL A 226 -8.64 -2.62 6.04
N ILE A 227 -8.98 -1.36 6.31
CA ILE A 227 -10.33 -0.84 6.29
C ILE A 227 -10.36 0.25 5.23
N THR A 228 -10.79 -0.09 4.02
CA THR A 228 -10.99 0.83 2.90
C THR A 228 -12.49 0.94 2.57
N GLU A 229 -13.15 -0.20 2.38
CA GLU A 229 -14.60 -0.34 2.23
C GLU A 229 -15.01 -1.66 2.92
N LEU A 230 -16.24 -1.78 3.44
CA LEU A 230 -16.68 -3.04 4.06
C LEU A 230 -16.95 -4.06 2.95
N PRO A 231 -16.29 -5.25 2.94
CA PRO A 231 -15.70 -5.95 4.08
C PRO A 231 -14.22 -5.62 4.38
N ARG A 232 -13.83 -5.81 5.65
CA ARG A 232 -12.44 -5.66 6.13
C ARG A 232 -11.58 -6.83 5.67
N TYR A 233 -10.30 -6.57 5.40
CA TYR A 233 -9.32 -7.60 5.07
C TYR A 233 -8.17 -7.55 6.05
N THR A 234 -7.69 -8.72 6.48
CA THR A 234 -6.49 -8.82 7.32
C THR A 234 -5.36 -9.37 6.48
N ILE A 235 -4.26 -8.63 6.44
CA ILE A 235 -3.00 -9.04 5.82
C ILE A 235 -2.09 -9.53 6.95
N SER A 236 -1.61 -10.75 6.84
CA SER A 236 -0.65 -11.31 7.79
C SER A 236 0.73 -11.35 7.14
N VAL A 237 1.76 -11.01 7.91
CA VAL A 237 3.16 -10.95 7.49
C VAL A 237 4.00 -11.71 8.50
N GLU A 238 4.89 -12.58 8.02
CA GLU A 238 5.87 -13.27 8.85
C GLU A 238 7.26 -13.23 8.19
N THR A 239 8.21 -12.60 8.88
CA THR A 239 9.60 -12.51 8.46
C THR A 239 10.31 -13.83 8.69
N ARG A 240 10.95 -14.33 7.65
CA ARG A 240 11.74 -15.57 7.60
C ARG A 240 13.24 -15.32 7.60
N LEU A 241 13.66 -14.16 7.10
CA LEU A 241 15.06 -13.77 7.05
C LEU A 241 15.20 -12.26 7.26
N LEU A 242 16.16 -11.87 8.08
CA LEU A 242 16.58 -10.49 8.27
C LEU A 242 18.12 -10.46 8.32
N LYS A 243 18.76 -9.82 7.34
CA LYS A 243 20.23 -9.71 7.28
C LYS A 243 20.67 -8.42 6.60
N SER A 244 21.93 -8.06 6.82
CA SER A 244 22.58 -6.93 6.14
C SER A 244 23.42 -7.43 4.97
N GLU A 245 23.32 -6.74 3.83
CA GLU A 245 24.04 -7.06 2.59
C GLU A 245 24.54 -5.78 1.93
N LYS A 246 25.68 -5.86 1.23
CA LYS A 246 26.20 -4.76 0.41
C LYS A 246 25.72 -4.88 -1.03
N MET A 247 24.95 -3.92 -1.49
CA MET A 247 24.31 -3.93 -2.81
C MET A 247 24.69 -2.71 -3.65
N MET A 248 24.56 -2.84 -4.97
CA MET A 248 24.74 -1.70 -5.87
C MET A 248 23.56 -0.71 -5.70
N PRO A 249 23.80 0.62 -5.71
CA PRO A 249 22.73 1.61 -5.64
C PRO A 249 21.65 1.46 -6.73
N SER A 250 22.04 0.97 -7.91
CA SER A 250 21.16 0.70 -9.04
C SER A 250 20.05 -0.32 -8.75
N LEU A 251 20.15 -1.08 -7.64
CA LEU A 251 19.07 -1.95 -7.15
C LEU A 251 17.76 -1.17 -6.96
N PHE A 252 17.85 0.09 -6.53
CA PHE A 252 16.72 0.94 -6.22
C PHE A 252 16.25 1.79 -7.41
N GLU A 253 16.86 1.64 -8.57
CA GLU A 253 16.55 2.44 -9.76
C GLU A 253 15.61 1.70 -10.71
N LEU A 254 14.88 2.47 -11.52
CA LEU A 254 14.11 1.89 -12.62
C LEU A 254 15.06 1.18 -13.59
N PRO A 255 14.71 -0.01 -14.10
CA PRO A 255 15.49 -0.67 -15.14
C PRO A 255 15.67 0.26 -16.35
N ALA A 256 16.88 0.27 -16.91
CA ALA A 256 17.20 1.03 -18.10
C ALA A 256 16.26 0.64 -19.26
N GLY A 257 15.73 1.65 -19.97
CA GLY A 257 14.80 1.44 -21.08
C GLY A 257 13.37 1.08 -20.66
N SER A 258 13.02 1.18 -19.37
CA SER A 258 11.63 0.98 -18.93
C SER A 258 10.70 2.12 -19.40
N GLU A 259 9.55 1.75 -19.94
CA GLU A 259 8.57 2.70 -20.48
C GLU A 259 7.49 3.05 -19.45
N ARG A 260 7.14 4.34 -19.35
CA ARG A 260 6.03 4.76 -18.50
C ARG A 260 4.70 4.31 -19.08
N ILE A 261 3.90 3.64 -18.27
CA ILE A 261 2.48 3.42 -18.49
C ILE A 261 1.78 4.73 -18.11
N LEU A 262 1.19 5.39 -19.12
CA LEU A 262 0.27 6.49 -18.90
C LEU A 262 -1.12 5.87 -18.69
N ASP A 263 -1.59 5.87 -17.46
CA ASP A 263 -2.99 5.52 -17.19
C ASP A 263 -3.84 6.69 -17.70
N THR A 264 -4.33 6.60 -18.93
CA THR A 264 -5.26 7.59 -19.47
C THR A 264 -6.60 7.39 -18.75
N PRO A 265 -7.07 8.34 -17.94
CA PRO A 265 -8.35 8.19 -17.24
C PRO A 265 -9.45 7.98 -18.28
N THR A 266 -10.10 6.83 -18.20
CA THR A 266 -11.31 6.58 -18.96
C THR A 266 -12.43 7.34 -18.27
N PHE A 267 -13.22 8.07 -19.04
CA PHE A 267 -14.37 8.82 -18.51
C PHE A 267 -15.66 8.17 -18.98
N SER A 268 -16.68 8.25 -18.14
CA SER A 268 -18.04 7.86 -18.49
C SER A 268 -19.02 8.91 -18.00
N ILE A 269 -20.18 8.97 -18.65
CA ILE A 269 -21.24 9.90 -18.30
C ILE A 269 -22.35 9.08 -17.66
N CYS A 270 -22.80 9.48 -16.47
CA CYS A 270 -23.91 8.82 -15.82
C CYS A 270 -25.20 9.07 -16.62
N PRO A 271 -25.93 8.03 -17.08
CA PRO A 271 -27.14 8.22 -17.89
C PRO A 271 -28.36 8.70 -17.08
N ILE A 272 -28.18 8.99 -15.79
CA ILE A 272 -29.25 9.43 -14.89
C ILE A 272 -29.12 10.90 -14.52
N CYS A 273 -27.90 11.34 -14.17
CA CYS A 273 -27.62 12.71 -13.75
C CYS A 273 -26.63 13.44 -14.68
N GLU A 274 -26.21 12.82 -15.78
CA GLU A 274 -25.30 13.36 -16.80
C GLU A 274 -23.92 13.79 -16.27
N THR A 275 -23.60 13.44 -15.03
CA THR A 275 -22.31 13.73 -14.42
C THR A 275 -21.23 12.90 -15.12
N ARG A 276 -20.21 13.60 -15.64
CA ARG A 276 -19.01 12.98 -16.18
C ARG A 276 -18.08 12.63 -15.02
N GLY A 277 -17.76 11.35 -14.90
CA GLY A 277 -16.82 10.84 -13.89
C GLY A 277 -15.74 9.96 -14.53
N GLU A 278 -14.64 9.77 -13.82
CA GLU A 278 -13.65 8.75 -14.17
C GLU A 278 -14.29 7.37 -13.97
N THR A 279 -14.25 6.53 -15.00
CA THR A 279 -14.90 5.23 -15.08
C THR A 279 -14.57 4.32 -13.90
N GLU A 280 -13.34 4.40 -13.38
CA GLU A 280 -12.90 3.62 -12.20
C GLU A 280 -13.55 4.08 -10.90
N LYS A 281 -13.95 5.35 -10.81
CA LYS A 281 -14.56 5.98 -9.61
C LYS A 281 -16.09 5.96 -9.64
N MET A 282 -16.69 5.54 -10.76
CA MET A 282 -18.14 5.46 -10.91
C MET A 282 -18.68 4.09 -10.46
N GLY A 283 -19.89 4.09 -9.92
CA GLY A 283 -20.66 2.87 -9.65
C GLY A 283 -20.98 2.12 -10.95
N ARG A 284 -21.24 0.81 -10.84
CA ARG A 284 -21.46 -0.09 -12.00
C ARG A 284 -22.83 -0.76 -11.92
N VAL A 285 -23.57 -0.74 -13.03
CA VAL A 285 -24.81 -1.51 -13.22
C VAL A 285 -24.60 -2.47 -14.39
N PHE A 286 -24.75 -3.77 -14.12
CA PHE A 286 -24.65 -4.80 -15.14
C PHE A 286 -25.99 -4.95 -15.86
N THR A 287 -25.95 -4.96 -17.19
CA THR A 287 -27.13 -5.18 -18.04
C THR A 287 -27.33 -6.68 -18.29
N GLN A 288 -28.55 -7.07 -18.67
CA GLN A 288 -28.88 -8.49 -18.95
C GLN A 288 -28.06 -9.08 -20.13
N GLY A 289 -27.54 -8.24 -21.03
CA GLY A 289 -26.67 -8.65 -22.13
C GLY A 289 -25.17 -8.70 -21.78
N GLY A 290 -24.79 -8.61 -20.50
CA GLY A 290 -23.39 -8.64 -20.06
C GLY A 290 -22.63 -7.32 -20.19
N GLY A 291 -23.31 -6.23 -20.58
CA GLY A 291 -22.73 -4.89 -20.63
C GLY A 291 -22.63 -4.24 -19.25
N VAL A 292 -21.71 -3.28 -19.09
CA VAL A 292 -21.56 -2.48 -17.88
C VAL A 292 -21.93 -1.03 -18.16
N ILE A 293 -22.84 -0.46 -17.37
CA ILE A 293 -23.18 0.96 -17.40
C ILE A 293 -22.64 1.62 -16.13
N TYR A 294 -21.90 2.72 -16.30
CA TYR A 294 -21.32 3.48 -15.22
C TYR A 294 -22.30 4.56 -14.72
N VAL A 295 -22.40 4.71 -13.39
CA VAL A 295 -23.33 5.62 -12.73
C VAL A 295 -22.65 6.39 -11.61
N ASP A 296 -23.04 7.63 -11.41
CA ASP A 296 -22.38 8.56 -10.47
C ASP A 296 -22.62 8.21 -8.99
N SER A 297 -23.78 7.64 -8.66
CA SER A 297 -24.14 7.33 -7.27
C SER A 297 -25.05 6.12 -7.14
N GLU A 298 -25.15 5.56 -5.93
CA GLU A 298 -26.06 4.44 -5.63
C GLU A 298 -27.53 4.82 -5.91
N ARG A 299 -27.91 6.10 -5.69
CA ARG A 299 -29.22 6.62 -6.08
C ARG A 299 -29.44 6.48 -7.58
N CYS A 300 -28.45 6.85 -8.39
CA CYS A 300 -28.51 6.69 -9.84
C CYS A 300 -28.53 5.21 -10.25
N ALA A 301 -27.75 4.36 -9.58
CA ALA A 301 -27.76 2.91 -9.81
C ALA A 301 -29.15 2.31 -9.59
N ARG A 302 -29.80 2.64 -8.46
CA ARG A 302 -31.16 2.17 -8.13
C ARG A 302 -32.20 2.67 -9.14
N GLN A 303 -32.12 3.94 -9.55
CA GLN A 303 -33.02 4.50 -10.58
C GLN A 303 -32.82 3.82 -11.93
N LEU A 304 -31.57 3.58 -12.34
CA LEU A 304 -31.23 2.90 -13.59
C LEU A 304 -31.72 1.44 -13.56
N GLN A 305 -31.50 0.71 -12.47
CA GLN A 305 -32.02 -0.66 -12.32
C GLN A 305 -33.54 -0.72 -12.40
N LYS A 306 -34.26 0.27 -11.85
CA LYS A 306 -35.73 0.37 -12.02
C LYS A 306 -36.11 0.59 -13.48
N LYS A 307 -35.45 1.53 -14.18
CA LYS A 307 -35.68 1.77 -15.62
C LYS A 307 -35.41 0.52 -16.46
N LEU A 308 -34.34 -0.21 -16.17
CA LEU A 308 -33.98 -1.44 -16.90
C LEU A 308 -34.92 -2.62 -16.62
N LYS A 309 -35.56 -2.67 -15.45
CA LYS A 309 -36.56 -3.70 -15.10
C LYS A 309 -37.97 -3.38 -15.59
N THR A 310 -38.23 -2.15 -16.02
CA THR A 310 -39.56 -1.77 -16.53
C THR A 310 -39.63 -2.21 -17.99
N PRO A 311 -40.57 -3.10 -18.39
CA PRO A 311 -40.70 -3.47 -19.80
C PRO A 311 -40.97 -2.21 -20.61
N LYS A 312 -40.19 -1.96 -21.66
CA LYS A 312 -40.55 -0.96 -22.66
C LYS A 312 -41.91 -1.39 -23.21
N LYS A 313 -42.97 -0.65 -22.88
CA LYS A 313 -44.25 -0.79 -23.57
C LYS A 313 -43.98 -0.49 -25.06
N PRO A 314 -44.45 -1.34 -25.99
CA PRO A 314 -44.38 -1.04 -27.41
C PRO A 314 -45.10 0.27 -27.72
#